data_AF-A0A7J7T6A4-F1
#
_entry.id   AF-A0A7J7T6A4-F1
#
_cell.length_a   1.000
_cell.length_b   1.000
_cell.length_c   1.000
_cell.angle_alpha   90.00
_cell.angle_beta   90.00
_cell.angle_gamma   90.00
#
_symmetry.space_group_name_H-M   'P 1'
#
loop_
_entity.id
_entity.type
_entity.pdbx_description
1 polymer ?
#
loop_
_entity_poly.entity_id
_entity_poly.type
_entity_poly.pdbx_seq_one_letter_code
_entity_poly.pdbx_strand_id
1 'polypeptide(L)'
;MFPTQGFTEIVFCAVTSNEQVKGYGTHLMNHLKEYHIKHNILYFLTYADEYAIGYFKKQGFSKDIKVPKSRYLGYIKDYEGATLMECELNPRIPYTELSHIIKKQKEIIKKLIERKQAQIRKVYPGLSCFKEGVRQIPVESVPGIRETGWKPLGKEKGKELKDPDQLYTTLKNLLAQIKSHPSAWPFMEPVKKSEAPDYYEVIRFPIDLKTMTERLRSRYYVTRKLFVADLQRVIANCREYNPPDSEYCRCASALEKFFYFKLKEGGLIDK
;
A
#
# COMPACT_ATOMS: atom_id res chain seq x y z
N MET A 1 -9.39 -19.96 41.22
CA MET A 1 -8.29 -19.05 40.83
C MET A 1 -6.99 -19.84 40.94
N PHE A 2 -6.10 -19.76 39.93
CA PHE A 2 -4.82 -20.47 39.91
C PHE A 2 -3.67 -19.44 39.77
N PRO A 3 -3.25 -18.78 40.87
CA PRO A 3 -2.29 -17.68 40.80
C PRO A 3 -0.94 -18.08 40.20
N THR A 4 -0.44 -19.27 40.54
CA THR A 4 0.83 -19.82 40.01
C THR A 4 0.79 -20.05 38.50
N GLN A 5 -0.37 -20.43 37.97
CA GLN A 5 -0.60 -20.60 36.54
C GLN A 5 -1.13 -19.31 35.89
N GLY A 6 -1.31 -18.22 36.64
CA GLY A 6 -1.72 -16.92 36.10
C GLY A 6 -3.10 -16.89 35.43
N PHE A 7 -4.01 -17.82 35.75
CA PHE A 7 -5.37 -17.84 35.19
C PHE A 7 -6.45 -18.14 36.24
N THR A 8 -7.70 -17.85 35.90
CA THR A 8 -8.88 -18.26 36.67
C THR A 8 -9.85 -19.04 35.78
N GLU A 9 -10.34 -20.16 36.29
CA GLU A 9 -11.49 -20.86 35.71
C GLU A 9 -12.79 -20.19 36.18
N ILE A 10 -13.66 -19.81 35.24
CA ILE A 10 -15.05 -19.42 35.53
C ILE A 10 -15.91 -20.67 35.40
N VAL A 11 -16.34 -21.20 36.55
CA VAL A 11 -17.14 -22.44 36.64
C VAL A 11 -18.62 -22.16 36.42
N PHE A 12 -19.17 -21.13 37.07
CA PHE A 12 -20.56 -20.73 36.92
C PHE A 12 -20.67 -19.22 36.74
N CYS A 13 -21.51 -18.81 35.80
CA CYS A 13 -21.88 -17.42 35.59
C CYS A 13 -23.36 -17.37 35.20
N ALA A 14 -24.21 -16.91 36.11
CA ALA A 14 -25.64 -16.86 35.89
C ALA A 14 -26.21 -15.54 36.41
N VAL A 15 -27.25 -15.07 35.72
CA VAL A 15 -28.13 -13.99 36.16
C VAL A 15 -29.54 -14.54 36.09
N THR A 16 -30.37 -14.22 37.07
CA THR A 16 -31.79 -14.62 37.10
C THR A 16 -32.47 -14.23 35.80
N SER A 17 -33.32 -15.10 35.26
CA SER A 17 -33.96 -14.96 33.94
C SER A 17 -34.63 -13.60 33.74
N ASN A 18 -35.31 -13.10 34.78
CA ASN A 18 -36.07 -11.84 34.75
C ASN A 18 -35.17 -10.59 34.70
N GLU A 19 -33.88 -10.76 35.01
CA GLU A 19 -32.87 -9.70 35.05
C GLU A 19 -31.84 -9.85 33.90
N GLN A 20 -32.01 -10.85 33.04
CA GLN A 20 -31.20 -10.99 31.84
C GLN A 20 -31.39 -9.76 30.93
N VAL A 21 -30.36 -9.43 30.14
CA VAL A 21 -30.34 -8.28 29.22
C VAL A 21 -30.30 -6.88 29.89
N LYS A 22 -30.58 -6.76 31.20
CA LYS A 22 -30.46 -5.48 31.93
C LYS A 22 -29.02 -5.03 32.21
N GLY A 23 -28.03 -5.81 31.77
CA GLY A 23 -26.61 -5.45 31.85
C GLY A 23 -25.89 -5.91 33.12
N TYR A 24 -26.58 -6.53 34.09
CA TYR A 24 -25.96 -7.03 35.33
C TYR A 24 -24.83 -8.02 35.08
N GLY A 25 -24.98 -8.93 34.10
CA GLY A 25 -23.92 -9.88 33.75
C GLY A 25 -22.65 -9.17 33.25
N THR A 26 -22.79 -8.10 32.47
CA THR A 26 -21.64 -7.30 32.03
C THR A 26 -21.03 -6.54 33.21
N HIS A 27 -21.87 -5.95 34.06
CA HIS A 27 -21.42 -5.21 35.24
C HIS A 27 -20.60 -6.11 36.19
N LEU A 28 -21.13 -7.30 36.52
CA LEU A 28 -20.45 -8.31 37.33
C LEU A 28 -19.11 -8.72 36.70
N MET A 29 -19.09 -9.00 35.40
CA MET A 29 -17.86 -9.39 34.70
C MET A 29 -16.81 -8.28 34.73
N ASN A 30 -17.20 -7.01 34.58
CA ASN A 30 -16.26 -5.89 34.64
C ASN A 30 -15.60 -5.76 36.02
N HIS A 31 -16.38 -5.89 37.09
CA HIS A 31 -15.84 -5.92 38.45
C HIS A 31 -14.93 -7.14 38.69
N LEU A 32 -15.33 -8.31 38.17
CA LEU A 32 -14.52 -9.53 38.25
C LEU A 32 -13.16 -9.35 37.56
N LYS A 33 -13.13 -8.75 36.37
CA LYS A 33 -11.90 -8.45 35.62
C LYS A 33 -10.97 -7.52 36.39
N GLU A 34 -11.50 -6.41 36.92
CA GLU A 34 -10.69 -5.48 37.70
C GLU A 34 -10.11 -6.10 38.95
N TYR A 35 -10.90 -6.91 39.65
CA TYR A 35 -10.40 -7.66 40.81
C TYR A 35 -9.22 -8.55 40.41
N HIS A 36 -9.34 -9.34 39.35
CA HIS A 36 -8.27 -10.24 38.92
C HIS A 36 -7.03 -9.51 38.39
N ILE A 37 -7.20 -8.39 37.70
CA ILE A 37 -6.09 -7.53 37.28
C ILE A 37 -5.29 -7.03 38.49
N LYS A 38 -5.96 -6.62 39.57
CA LYS A 38 -5.30 -6.20 40.83
C LYS A 38 -4.49 -7.34 41.47
N HIS A 39 -4.89 -8.59 41.25
CA HIS A 39 -4.19 -9.78 41.72
C HIS A 39 -3.21 -10.36 40.68
N ASN A 40 -2.90 -9.61 39.61
CA ASN A 40 -1.99 -10.01 38.53
C ASN A 40 -2.37 -11.32 37.83
N ILE A 41 -3.68 -11.58 37.71
CA ILE A 41 -4.23 -12.72 36.96
C ILE A 41 -4.93 -12.19 35.73
N LEU A 42 -4.37 -12.54 34.57
CA LEU A 42 -4.70 -11.90 33.30
C LEU A 42 -5.41 -12.81 32.32
N TYR A 43 -5.72 -14.05 32.71
CA TYR A 43 -6.39 -15.00 31.83
C TYR A 43 -7.60 -15.60 32.52
N PHE A 44 -8.74 -15.58 31.84
CA PHE A 44 -9.92 -16.36 32.21
C PHE A 44 -10.11 -17.50 31.23
N LEU A 45 -10.39 -18.68 31.76
CA LEU A 45 -10.81 -19.85 31.01
C LEU A 45 -12.20 -20.27 31.48
N THR A 46 -13.04 -20.71 30.56
CA THR A 46 -14.38 -21.20 30.89
C THR A 46 -14.85 -22.19 29.84
N TYR A 47 -15.64 -23.17 30.27
CA TYR A 47 -16.42 -24.00 29.37
C TYR A 47 -17.82 -23.40 29.25
N ALA A 48 -18.13 -22.84 28.08
CA ALA A 48 -19.40 -22.19 27.81
C ALA A 48 -20.34 -23.15 27.06
N ASP A 49 -21.57 -23.27 27.54
CA ASP A 49 -22.65 -23.91 26.80
C ASP A 49 -23.08 -23.07 25.57
N GLU A 50 -23.90 -23.65 24.70
CA GLU A 50 -24.37 -23.02 23.47
C GLU A 50 -25.12 -21.69 23.68
N TYR A 51 -25.83 -21.54 24.80
CA TYR A 51 -26.60 -20.36 25.15
C TYR A 51 -25.71 -19.23 25.72
N ALA A 52 -24.61 -19.60 26.38
CA ALA A 52 -23.69 -18.67 27.02
C ALA A 52 -22.57 -18.15 26.11
N ILE A 53 -22.23 -18.86 25.02
CA ILE A 53 -21.17 -18.44 24.07
C ILE A 53 -21.37 -16.99 23.60
N GLY A 54 -22.61 -16.59 23.30
CA GLY A 54 -22.92 -15.23 22.86
C GLY A 54 -22.61 -14.17 23.92
N TYR A 55 -22.88 -14.47 25.19
CA TYR A 55 -22.54 -13.61 26.32
C TYR A 55 -21.01 -13.52 26.47
N PHE A 56 -20.30 -14.64 26.54
CA PHE A 56 -18.85 -14.66 26.72
C PHE A 56 -18.11 -13.96 25.58
N LYS A 57 -18.54 -14.12 24.33
CA LYS A 57 -18.00 -13.34 23.19
C LYS A 57 -18.14 -11.84 23.41
N LYS A 58 -19.29 -11.35 23.88
CA LYS A 58 -19.49 -9.92 24.19
C LYS A 58 -18.61 -9.45 25.36
N GLN A 59 -18.24 -10.35 26.27
CA GLN A 59 -17.28 -10.08 27.34
C GLN A 59 -15.82 -10.18 26.89
N GLY A 60 -15.52 -10.44 25.61
CA GLY A 60 -14.16 -10.51 25.10
C GLY A 60 -13.52 -11.89 25.22
N PHE A 61 -14.31 -12.95 25.36
CA PHE A 61 -13.81 -14.32 25.25
C PHE A 61 -13.74 -14.77 23.79
N SER A 62 -12.73 -15.57 23.47
CA SER A 62 -12.47 -16.19 22.18
C SER A 62 -12.43 -17.71 22.29
N LYS A 63 -12.71 -18.40 21.17
CA LYS A 63 -12.45 -19.84 21.04
C LYS A 63 -10.98 -20.14 20.70
N ASP A 64 -10.23 -19.11 20.29
CA ASP A 64 -8.79 -19.20 20.05
C ASP A 64 -8.06 -19.07 21.38
N ILE A 65 -7.61 -20.21 21.91
CA ILE A 65 -6.96 -20.32 23.22
C ILE A 65 -5.47 -20.07 23.04
N LYS A 66 -4.98 -18.91 23.50
CA LYS A 66 -3.57 -18.55 23.40
C LYS A 66 -2.75 -19.10 24.56
N VAL A 67 -3.39 -19.37 25.70
CA VAL A 67 -2.74 -19.96 26.86
C VAL A 67 -2.30 -21.39 26.52
N PRO A 68 -1.02 -21.75 26.72
CA PRO A 68 -0.53 -23.10 26.43
C PRO A 68 -1.28 -24.18 27.23
N LYS A 69 -1.58 -25.32 26.60
CA LYS A 69 -2.25 -26.47 27.24
C LYS A 69 -1.59 -26.91 28.55
N SER A 70 -0.26 -26.90 28.62
CA SER A 70 0.50 -27.25 29.83
C SER A 70 0.16 -26.39 31.06
N ARG A 71 -0.41 -25.20 30.86
CA ARG A 71 -0.77 -24.26 31.93
C ARG A 71 -2.12 -24.57 32.58
N TYR A 72 -3.05 -25.20 31.87
CA TYR A 72 -4.42 -25.40 32.35
C TYR A 72 -4.90 -26.85 32.33
N LEU A 73 -4.27 -27.72 31.53
CA LEU A 73 -4.65 -29.13 31.45
C LEU A 73 -4.40 -29.82 32.80
N GLY A 74 -5.41 -30.52 33.31
CA GLY A 74 -5.39 -31.14 34.64
C GLY A 74 -5.77 -30.20 35.79
N TYR A 75 -5.95 -28.89 35.54
CA TYR A 75 -6.38 -27.92 36.54
C TYR A 75 -7.87 -27.56 36.41
N ILE A 76 -8.41 -27.54 35.19
CA ILE A 76 -9.81 -27.23 34.91
C ILE A 76 -10.59 -28.49 34.55
N LYS A 77 -11.91 -28.47 34.81
CA LYS A 77 -12.78 -29.59 34.44
C LYS A 77 -13.13 -29.52 32.96
N ASP A 78 -13.17 -30.67 32.30
CA ASP A 78 -13.73 -30.81 30.96
C ASP A 78 -15.23 -31.08 31.07
N TYR A 79 -16.04 -30.34 30.32
CA TYR A 79 -17.49 -30.44 30.35
C TYR A 79 -17.98 -30.85 28.97
N GLU A 80 -18.56 -32.05 28.87
CA GLU A 80 -19.11 -32.56 27.62
C GLU A 80 -20.18 -31.61 27.07
N GLY A 81 -20.12 -31.35 25.76
CA GLY A 81 -21.05 -30.44 25.08
C GLY A 81 -20.78 -28.95 25.30
N ALA A 82 -19.76 -28.57 26.08
CA ALA A 82 -19.36 -27.18 26.26
C ALA A 82 -18.14 -26.82 25.41
N THR A 83 -18.03 -25.54 25.04
CA THR A 83 -16.88 -25.02 24.30
C THR A 83 -15.92 -24.31 25.24
N LEU A 84 -14.65 -24.72 25.27
CA LEU A 84 -13.59 -23.98 25.95
C LEU A 84 -13.41 -22.60 25.31
N MET A 85 -13.40 -21.56 26.13
CA MET A 85 -13.20 -20.17 25.74
C MET A 85 -12.20 -19.47 26.66
N GLU A 86 -11.41 -18.56 26.09
CA GLU A 86 -10.39 -17.77 26.78
C GLU A 86 -10.66 -16.27 26.71
N CYS A 87 -10.45 -15.55 27.80
CA CYS A 87 -10.35 -14.08 27.81
C CYS A 87 -9.01 -13.63 28.37
N GLU A 88 -8.24 -12.92 27.56
CA GLU A 88 -7.02 -12.22 27.96
C GLU A 88 -7.37 -10.81 28.45
N LEU A 89 -7.02 -10.50 29.69
CA LEU A 89 -7.28 -9.22 30.34
C LEU A 89 -6.15 -8.24 30.07
N ASN A 90 -6.50 -7.00 29.76
CA ASN A 90 -5.53 -5.93 29.57
C ASN A 90 -5.47 -5.05 30.84
N PRO A 91 -4.35 -5.01 31.57
CA PRO A 91 -4.20 -4.21 32.79
C PRO A 91 -4.41 -2.71 32.60
N ARG A 92 -4.28 -2.19 31.37
CA ARG A 92 -4.43 -0.77 31.06
C ARG A 92 -5.88 -0.34 30.84
N ILE A 93 -6.83 -1.28 30.82
CA ILE A 93 -8.24 -0.99 30.59
C ILE A 93 -8.98 -0.97 31.93
N PRO A 94 -9.58 0.17 32.34
CA PRO A 94 -10.48 0.21 33.49
C PRO A 94 -11.86 -0.31 33.06
N TYR A 95 -12.12 -1.59 33.29
CA TYR A 95 -13.30 -2.28 32.76
C TYR A 95 -14.63 -1.76 33.34
N THR A 96 -14.64 -1.27 34.59
CA THR A 96 -15.86 -0.70 35.21
C THR A 96 -16.26 0.63 34.56
N GLU A 97 -15.29 1.40 34.08
CA GLU A 97 -15.52 2.68 33.40
C GLU A 97 -15.58 2.58 31.87
N LEU A 98 -15.39 1.37 31.32
CA LEU A 98 -15.22 1.14 29.89
C LEU A 98 -16.34 1.76 29.05
N SER A 99 -17.60 1.55 29.45
CA SER A 99 -18.77 2.10 28.74
C SER A 99 -18.73 3.63 28.66
N HIS A 100 -18.33 4.29 29.74
CA HIS A 100 -18.21 5.75 29.81
C HIS A 100 -17.07 6.27 28.93
N ILE A 101 -15.92 5.59 28.97
CA ILE A 101 -14.74 5.93 28.16
C ILE A 101 -15.07 5.80 26.67
N ILE A 102 -15.68 4.68 26.25
CA ILE A 102 -16.08 4.47 24.85
C ILE A 102 -17.09 5.54 24.40
N LYS A 103 -18.04 5.93 25.27
CA LYS A 103 -18.99 7.02 24.96
C LYS A 103 -18.26 8.34 24.73
N LYS A 104 -17.36 8.74 25.62
CA LYS A 104 -16.54 9.96 25.47
C LYS A 104 -15.68 9.92 24.21
N GLN A 105 -15.03 8.79 23.92
CA GLN A 105 -14.22 8.61 22.72
C GLN A 105 -15.07 8.78 21.44
N LYS A 106 -16.26 8.19 21.40
CA LYS A 106 -17.20 8.36 20.28
C LYS A 106 -17.62 9.83 20.12
N GLU A 107 -17.90 10.54 21.21
CA GLU A 107 -18.25 11.97 21.17
C GLU A 107 -17.09 12.82 20.63
N ILE A 108 -15.85 12.54 21.04
CA ILE A 108 -14.66 13.23 20.53
C ILE A 108 -14.50 12.98 19.03
N ILE A 109 -14.56 11.72 18.59
CA ILE A 109 -14.45 11.36 17.17
C ILE A 109 -15.56 12.05 16.36
N LYS A 110 -16.79 12.06 16.87
CA LYS A 110 -17.91 12.75 16.22
C LYS A 110 -17.63 14.24 16.06
N LYS A 111 -17.15 14.93 17.09
CA LYS A 111 -16.74 16.35 17.02
C LYS A 111 -15.60 16.59 16.03
N LEU A 112 -14.63 15.68 15.94
CA LEU A 112 -13.54 15.75 14.96
C LEU A 112 -14.08 15.60 13.53
N ILE A 113 -15.01 14.67 13.31
CA ILE A 113 -15.69 14.48 12.03
C ILE A 113 -16.48 15.74 11.66
N GLU A 114 -17.27 16.30 12.57
CA GLU A 114 -18.04 17.54 12.35
C GLU A 114 -17.14 18.71 11.96
N ARG A 115 -16.02 18.91 12.67
CA ARG A 115 -15.02 19.94 12.31
C ARG A 115 -14.44 19.73 10.92
N LYS A 116 -14.12 18.49 10.56
CA LYS A 116 -13.59 18.15 9.23
C LYS A 116 -14.65 18.29 8.13
N GLN A 117 -15.90 17.90 8.41
CA GLN A 117 -17.02 18.09 7.48
C GLN A 117 -17.31 19.56 7.22
N ALA A 118 -17.19 20.42 8.22
CA ALA A 118 -17.31 21.87 8.03
C ALA A 118 -16.27 22.42 7.03
N GLN A 119 -15.04 21.89 7.05
CA GLN A 119 -14.00 22.22 6.07
C GLN A 119 -14.31 21.64 4.67
N ILE A 120 -14.81 20.40 4.60
CA ILE A 120 -15.12 19.71 3.34
C ILE A 120 -16.34 20.33 2.63
N ARG A 121 -17.33 20.83 3.37
CA ARG A 121 -18.54 21.46 2.81
C ARG A 121 -18.29 22.81 2.13
N LYS A 122 -17.04 23.27 2.05
CA LYS A 122 -16.66 24.44 1.26
C LYS A 122 -17.04 24.20 -0.21
N VAL A 123 -18.08 24.89 -0.67
CA VAL A 123 -18.52 24.86 -2.07
C VAL A 123 -17.60 25.77 -2.86
N TYR A 124 -16.90 25.22 -3.85
CA TYR A 124 -16.08 26.00 -4.78
C TYR A 124 -16.92 26.41 -5.99
N PRO A 125 -16.65 27.58 -6.60
CA PRO A 125 -17.32 27.99 -7.82
C PRO A 125 -17.06 26.98 -8.95
N GLY A 126 -18.03 26.85 -9.87
CA GLY A 126 -17.90 26.00 -11.05
C GLY A 126 -16.78 26.48 -11.98
N LEU A 127 -16.17 25.53 -12.70
CA LEU A 127 -15.06 25.81 -13.63
C LEU A 127 -15.55 26.58 -14.86
N SER A 128 -15.05 27.80 -15.07
CA SER A 128 -15.46 28.68 -16.18
C SER A 128 -14.66 28.47 -17.47
N CYS A 129 -13.43 27.97 -17.39
CA CYS A 129 -12.50 27.83 -18.50
C CYS A 129 -13.02 26.97 -19.68
N PHE A 130 -13.95 26.04 -19.44
CA PHE A 130 -14.56 25.24 -20.51
C PHE A 130 -15.48 26.05 -21.41
N LYS A 131 -16.01 27.20 -20.94
CA LYS A 131 -16.82 28.11 -21.77
C LYS A 131 -15.98 28.80 -22.86
N GLU A 132 -14.67 28.88 -22.68
CA GLU A 132 -13.71 29.52 -23.60
C GLU A 132 -13.11 28.52 -24.61
N GLY A 133 -13.68 27.30 -24.71
CA GLY A 133 -13.25 26.28 -25.68
C GLY A 133 -12.10 25.39 -25.22
N VAL A 134 -11.59 25.58 -23.99
CA VAL A 134 -10.61 24.67 -23.38
C VAL A 134 -11.28 23.31 -23.15
N ARG A 135 -10.69 22.22 -23.67
CA ARG A 135 -11.25 20.86 -23.52
C ARG A 135 -10.70 20.08 -22.32
N GLN A 136 -9.57 20.51 -21.76
CA GLN A 136 -8.83 19.77 -20.74
C GLN A 136 -8.12 20.76 -19.81
N ILE A 137 -8.10 20.46 -18.51
CA ILE A 137 -7.31 21.21 -17.52
C ILE A 137 -6.52 20.25 -16.62
N PRO A 138 -5.35 20.67 -16.12
CA PRO A 138 -4.63 19.91 -15.10
C PRO A 138 -5.49 19.71 -13.86
N VAL A 139 -5.48 18.51 -13.25
CA VAL A 139 -6.25 18.21 -12.04
C VAL A 139 -5.84 19.12 -10.88
N GLU A 140 -4.59 19.57 -10.86
CA GLU A 140 -4.03 20.51 -9.90
C GLU A 140 -4.67 21.90 -9.94
N SER A 141 -5.28 22.27 -11.06
CA SER A 141 -5.94 23.56 -11.27
C SER A 141 -7.39 23.57 -10.79
N VAL A 142 -7.95 22.41 -10.44
CA VAL A 142 -9.30 22.32 -9.90
C VAL A 142 -9.29 22.84 -8.44
N PRO A 143 -10.09 23.87 -8.09
CA PRO A 143 -10.15 24.39 -6.74
C PRO A 143 -10.47 23.29 -5.71
N GLY A 144 -9.79 23.33 -4.56
CA GLY A 144 -9.97 22.36 -3.49
C GLY A 144 -9.16 21.06 -3.61
N ILE A 145 -8.69 20.67 -4.80
CA ILE A 145 -7.92 19.42 -4.99
C ILE A 145 -6.65 19.39 -4.14
N ARG A 146 -5.84 20.45 -4.15
CA ARG A 146 -4.61 20.53 -3.34
C ARG A 146 -4.91 20.53 -1.84
N GLU A 147 -6.01 21.16 -1.42
CA GLU A 147 -6.45 21.24 -0.03
C GLU A 147 -6.85 19.86 0.53
N THR A 148 -7.25 18.90 -0.33
CA THR A 148 -7.56 17.51 0.08
C THR A 148 -6.33 16.65 0.39
N GLY A 149 -5.12 17.15 0.12
CA GLY A 149 -3.89 16.35 0.17
C GLY A 149 -3.69 15.46 -1.06
N TRP A 150 -4.48 15.65 -2.11
CA TRP A 150 -4.26 15.01 -3.40
C TRP A 150 -2.87 15.39 -3.93
N LYS A 151 -2.13 14.37 -4.34
CA LYS A 151 -0.86 14.48 -5.04
C LYS A 151 -1.04 13.80 -6.39
N PRO A 152 -0.38 14.28 -7.45
CA PRO A 152 -0.41 13.60 -8.73
C PRO A 152 0.02 12.14 -8.52
N LEU A 153 -0.80 11.19 -8.98
CA LEU A 153 -0.43 9.78 -9.02
C LEU A 153 0.71 9.61 -10.03
N GLY A 154 1.91 9.86 -9.54
CA GLY A 154 3.10 10.00 -10.39
C GLY A 154 4.40 9.78 -9.64
N LYS A 155 4.40 8.99 -8.55
CA LYS A 155 5.58 8.37 -7.94
C LYS A 155 5.19 7.10 -7.18
N GLU A 156 4.62 6.11 -7.88
CA GLU A 156 4.74 4.74 -7.39
C GLU A 156 6.23 4.37 -7.41
N LYS A 157 6.76 4.09 -6.22
CA LYS A 157 8.14 3.68 -5.97
C LYS A 157 8.37 2.27 -6.52
N GLY A 158 8.41 2.11 -7.84
CA GLY A 158 9.24 1.05 -8.42
C GLY A 158 10.68 1.43 -8.13
N LYS A 159 11.35 0.73 -7.19
CA LYS A 159 12.75 0.93 -6.72
C LYS A 159 13.54 1.96 -7.56
N GLU A 160 13.32 3.25 -7.35
CA GLU A 160 14.22 4.26 -7.91
C GLU A 160 15.51 4.09 -7.12
N LEU A 161 16.61 3.82 -7.83
CA LEU A 161 17.95 3.88 -7.25
C LEU A 161 18.06 5.27 -6.61
N LYS A 162 18.03 5.33 -5.28
CA LYS A 162 18.04 6.60 -4.54
C LYS A 162 19.35 7.36 -4.73
N ASP A 163 20.38 6.68 -5.23
CA ASP A 163 21.70 7.23 -5.49
C ASP A 163 21.84 7.63 -6.98
N PRO A 164 21.94 8.95 -7.28
CA PRO A 164 22.15 9.47 -8.64
C PRO A 164 23.40 8.93 -9.34
N ASP A 165 24.45 8.59 -8.61
CA ASP A 165 25.69 8.05 -9.18
C ASP A 165 25.57 6.57 -9.50
N GLN A 166 24.84 5.82 -8.67
CA GLN A 166 24.46 4.44 -8.98
C GLN A 166 23.56 4.38 -10.23
N LEU A 167 22.58 5.28 -10.34
CA LEU A 167 21.75 5.40 -11.53
C LEU A 167 22.59 5.72 -12.77
N TYR A 168 23.43 6.74 -12.70
CA TYR A 168 24.31 7.14 -13.80
C TYR A 168 25.19 5.99 -14.28
N THR A 169 25.83 5.27 -13.35
CA THR A 169 26.70 4.12 -13.67
C THR A 169 25.91 2.99 -14.32
N THR A 170 24.71 2.71 -13.81
CA THR A 170 23.83 1.68 -14.39
C THR A 170 23.43 2.03 -15.82
N LEU A 171 22.99 3.26 -16.07
CA LEU A 171 22.60 3.72 -17.41
C LEU A 171 23.79 3.77 -18.36
N LYS A 172 24.98 4.17 -17.88
CA LYS A 172 26.22 4.17 -18.66
C LYS A 172 26.60 2.77 -19.13
N ASN A 173 26.55 1.80 -18.23
CA ASN A 173 26.88 0.41 -18.55
C ASN A 173 25.85 -0.20 -19.51
N LEU A 174 24.57 0.14 -19.35
CA LEU A 174 23.52 -0.30 -20.26
C LEU A 174 23.70 0.31 -21.66
N LEU A 175 23.94 1.62 -21.75
CA LEU A 175 24.14 2.30 -23.02
C LEU A 175 25.37 1.75 -23.77
N ALA A 176 26.44 1.42 -23.04
CA ALA A 176 27.62 0.78 -23.62
C ALA A 176 27.28 -0.59 -24.25
N GLN A 177 26.52 -1.43 -23.55
CA GLN A 177 26.07 -2.73 -24.06
C GLN A 177 25.15 -2.61 -25.29
N ILE A 178 24.26 -1.60 -25.30
CA ILE A 178 23.39 -1.34 -26.45
C ILE A 178 24.21 -0.92 -27.66
N LYS A 179 25.17 -0.01 -27.48
CA LYS A 179 26.05 0.46 -28.56
C LYS A 179 26.96 -0.62 -29.13
N SER A 180 27.29 -1.65 -28.35
CA SER A 180 28.10 -2.78 -28.82
C SER A 180 27.30 -3.86 -29.55
N HIS A 181 25.97 -3.76 -29.59
CA HIS A 181 25.13 -4.75 -30.26
C HIS A 181 25.29 -4.64 -31.79
N PRO A 182 25.42 -5.76 -32.55
CA PRO A 182 25.63 -5.72 -34.01
C PRO A 182 24.55 -4.94 -34.76
N SER A 183 23.31 -4.99 -34.31
CA SER A 183 22.19 -4.24 -34.92
C SER A 183 22.08 -2.77 -34.50
N ALA A 184 23.05 -2.23 -33.76
CA ALA A 184 23.02 -0.83 -33.31
C ALA A 184 23.52 0.16 -34.39
N TRP A 185 24.19 -0.33 -35.43
CA TRP A 185 24.88 0.50 -36.43
C TRP A 185 24.03 1.64 -37.05
N PRO A 186 22.72 1.49 -37.34
CA PRO A 186 21.95 2.59 -37.93
C PRO A 186 21.63 3.71 -36.94
N PHE A 187 21.75 3.43 -35.64
CA PHE A 187 21.29 4.31 -34.57
C PHE A 187 22.45 4.98 -33.82
N MET A 188 23.68 4.77 -34.28
CA MET A 188 24.88 5.25 -33.58
C MET A 188 25.02 6.77 -33.60
N GLU A 189 24.56 7.43 -34.67
CA GLU A 189 24.67 8.87 -34.90
C GLU A 189 23.34 9.45 -35.41
N PRO A 190 23.16 10.79 -35.33
CA PRO A 190 21.99 11.44 -35.92
C PRO A 190 21.90 11.18 -37.42
N VAL A 191 20.68 10.92 -37.91
CA VAL A 191 20.40 10.73 -39.34
C VAL A 191 20.82 11.98 -40.12
N LYS A 192 21.60 11.82 -41.19
CA LYS A 192 22.05 12.96 -42.00
C LYS A 192 20.99 13.33 -43.02
N LYS A 193 20.75 14.63 -43.22
CA LYS A 193 19.85 15.12 -44.28
C LYS A 193 20.26 14.66 -45.69
N SER A 194 21.54 14.36 -45.91
CA SER A 194 22.03 13.81 -47.18
C SER A 194 21.57 12.37 -47.42
N GLU A 195 21.30 11.61 -46.36
CA GLU A 195 20.81 10.22 -46.42
C GLU A 195 19.28 10.18 -46.43
N ALA A 196 18.65 11.12 -45.71
CA ALA A 196 17.21 11.21 -45.54
C ALA A 196 16.77 12.69 -45.49
N PRO A 197 16.48 13.32 -46.66
CA PRO A 197 16.27 14.78 -46.75
C PRO A 197 15.09 15.33 -45.94
N ASP A 198 13.98 14.59 -45.89
CA ASP A 198 12.73 14.94 -45.23
C ASP A 198 12.64 14.43 -43.78
N TYR A 199 13.68 13.74 -43.28
CA TYR A 199 13.64 13.07 -41.97
C TYR A 199 13.25 14.00 -40.82
N TYR A 200 13.78 15.22 -40.80
CA TYR A 200 13.52 16.20 -39.73
C TYR A 200 12.17 16.93 -39.88
N GLU A 201 11.50 16.76 -41.02
CA GLU A 201 10.13 17.25 -41.25
C GLU A 201 9.12 16.19 -40.79
N VAL A 202 9.43 14.92 -41.05
CA VAL A 202 8.60 13.76 -40.65
C VAL A 202 8.76 13.45 -39.17
N ILE A 203 10.00 13.33 -38.67
CA ILE A 203 10.31 12.93 -37.29
C ILE A 203 10.54 14.17 -36.42
N ARG A 204 9.54 14.49 -35.58
CA ARG A 204 9.54 15.69 -34.72
C ARG A 204 10.56 15.66 -33.57
N PHE A 205 10.91 14.46 -33.09
CA PHE A 205 11.80 14.29 -31.94
C PHE A 205 12.93 13.30 -32.27
N PRO A 206 13.85 13.69 -33.17
CA PRO A 206 14.97 12.84 -33.58
C PRO A 206 15.84 12.50 -32.37
N ILE A 207 16.35 11.27 -32.33
CA ILE A 207 17.20 10.76 -31.26
C ILE A 207 18.06 9.61 -31.80
N ASP A 208 19.24 9.46 -31.22
CA ASP A 208 20.26 8.48 -31.59
C ASP A 208 21.16 8.19 -30.37
N LEU A 209 21.98 7.14 -30.45
CA LEU A 209 22.80 6.68 -29.33
C LEU A 209 23.94 7.64 -28.97
N LYS A 210 24.42 8.48 -29.90
CA LYS A 210 25.38 9.56 -29.61
C LYS A 210 24.70 10.68 -28.83
N THR A 211 23.53 11.15 -29.26
CA THR A 211 22.74 12.14 -28.52
C THR A 211 22.34 11.62 -27.12
N MET A 212 21.97 10.34 -27.00
CA MET A 212 21.74 9.72 -25.69
C MET A 212 23.01 9.66 -24.83
N THR A 213 24.18 9.42 -25.43
CA THR A 213 25.48 9.46 -24.72
C THR A 213 25.74 10.86 -24.16
N GLU A 214 25.47 11.90 -24.94
CA GLU A 214 25.64 13.31 -24.54
C GLU A 214 24.67 13.70 -23.42
N ARG A 215 23.38 13.35 -23.56
CA ARG A 215 22.35 13.53 -22.51
C ARG A 215 22.71 12.82 -21.21
N LEU A 216 23.23 11.60 -21.29
CA LEU A 216 23.68 10.89 -20.10
C LEU A 216 24.82 11.65 -19.41
N ARG A 217 25.84 12.08 -20.16
CA ARG A 217 27.01 12.82 -19.63
C ARG A 217 26.61 14.15 -18.99
N SER A 218 25.60 14.84 -19.52
CA SER A 218 25.07 16.09 -18.96
C SER A 218 24.08 15.90 -17.80
N ARG A 219 23.93 14.67 -17.28
CA ARG A 219 23.00 14.31 -16.20
C ARG A 219 21.52 14.56 -16.54
N TYR A 220 21.16 14.58 -17.82
CA TYR A 220 19.76 14.74 -18.28
C TYR A 220 18.85 13.61 -17.76
N TYR A 221 19.35 12.37 -17.70
CA TYR A 221 18.59 11.22 -17.24
C TYR A 221 18.54 11.11 -15.71
N VAL A 222 17.89 12.08 -15.08
CA VAL A 222 17.65 12.09 -13.62
C VAL A 222 16.71 11.00 -13.14
N THR A 223 16.00 10.34 -14.07
CA THR A 223 15.19 9.14 -13.80
C THR A 223 15.41 8.09 -14.89
N ARG A 224 15.24 6.81 -14.54
CA ARG A 224 15.29 5.69 -15.49
C ARG A 224 14.30 5.85 -16.64
N LYS A 225 13.11 6.40 -16.35
CA LYS A 225 12.03 6.59 -17.32
C LYS A 225 12.43 7.52 -18.47
N LEU A 226 13.20 8.57 -18.20
CA LEU A 226 13.71 9.47 -19.24
C LEU A 226 14.65 8.74 -20.22
N PHE A 227 15.53 7.88 -19.69
CA PHE A 227 16.44 7.08 -20.52
C PHE A 227 15.68 6.07 -21.38
N VAL A 228 14.73 5.34 -20.78
CA VAL A 228 13.90 4.35 -21.49
C VAL A 228 13.06 5.02 -22.58
N ALA A 229 12.50 6.20 -22.31
CA ALA A 229 11.71 6.95 -23.29
C ALA A 229 12.55 7.34 -24.53
N ASP A 230 13.80 7.76 -24.35
CA ASP A 230 14.70 8.05 -25.46
C ASP A 230 15.06 6.79 -26.25
N LEU A 231 15.34 5.68 -25.55
CA LEU A 231 15.68 4.40 -26.18
C LEU A 231 14.52 3.83 -27.01
N GLN A 232 13.30 3.87 -26.46
CA GLN A 232 12.08 3.47 -27.18
C GLN A 232 11.83 4.39 -28.39
N ARG A 233 12.13 5.68 -28.26
CA ARG A 233 11.95 6.64 -29.35
C ARG A 233 12.92 6.42 -30.51
N VAL A 234 14.14 5.93 -30.27
CA VAL A 234 15.04 5.47 -31.37
C VAL A 234 14.32 4.45 -32.25
N ILE A 235 13.65 3.48 -31.63
CA ILE A 235 12.94 2.39 -32.34
C ILE A 235 11.65 2.89 -33.00
N ALA A 236 10.88 3.71 -32.29
CA ALA A 236 9.63 4.27 -32.79
C ALA A 236 9.88 5.15 -34.03
N ASN A 237 10.85 6.06 -33.96
CA ASN A 237 11.21 6.91 -35.10
C ASN A 237 11.68 6.08 -36.31
N CYS A 238 12.43 5.00 -36.07
CA CYS A 238 12.85 4.10 -37.14
C CYS A 238 11.65 3.43 -37.83
N ARG A 239 10.70 2.91 -37.05
CA ARG A 239 9.48 2.25 -37.58
C ARG A 239 8.51 3.22 -38.25
N GLU A 240 8.50 4.48 -37.84
CA GLU A 240 7.64 5.51 -38.42
C GLU A 240 8.20 6.04 -39.74
N TYR A 241 9.52 6.18 -39.85
CA TYR A 241 10.15 6.70 -41.06
C TYR A 241 10.39 5.63 -42.14
N ASN A 242 10.75 4.40 -41.75
CA ASN A 242 11.19 3.38 -42.70
C ASN A 242 10.08 2.36 -43.02
N PRO A 243 10.07 1.76 -44.22
CA PRO A 243 9.20 0.64 -44.55
C PRO A 243 9.34 -0.51 -43.54
N PRO A 244 8.24 -1.24 -43.22
CA PRO A 244 8.25 -2.28 -42.19
C PRO A 244 9.18 -3.46 -42.51
N ASP A 245 9.45 -3.73 -43.78
CA ASP A 245 10.32 -4.78 -44.30
C ASP A 245 11.77 -4.32 -44.54
N SER A 246 12.10 -3.07 -44.21
CA SER A 246 13.44 -2.52 -44.37
C SER A 246 14.47 -3.17 -43.43
N GLU A 247 15.74 -3.11 -43.82
CA GLU A 247 16.86 -3.54 -42.96
C GLU A 247 16.93 -2.72 -41.66
N TYR A 248 16.58 -1.44 -41.72
CA TYR A 248 16.50 -0.56 -40.55
C TYR A 248 15.46 -1.06 -39.54
N CYS A 249 14.25 -1.41 -39.98
CA CYS A 249 13.19 -1.96 -39.12
C CYS A 249 13.56 -3.33 -38.54
N ARG A 250 14.29 -4.16 -39.29
CA ARG A 250 14.86 -5.43 -38.78
C ARG A 250 15.88 -5.16 -37.67
N CYS A 251 16.80 -4.23 -37.89
CA CYS A 251 17.80 -3.82 -36.88
C CYS A 251 17.13 -3.24 -35.63
N ALA A 252 16.11 -2.40 -35.80
CA ALA A 252 15.34 -1.82 -34.70
C ALA A 252 14.67 -2.89 -33.85
N SER A 253 14.05 -3.89 -34.49
CA SER A 253 13.38 -4.99 -33.78
C SER A 253 14.37 -5.90 -33.04
N ALA A 254 15.54 -6.18 -33.63
CA ALA A 254 16.61 -6.93 -32.98
C ALA A 254 17.17 -6.17 -31.76
N LEU A 255 17.45 -4.87 -31.92
CA LEU A 255 17.95 -4.03 -30.84
C LEU A 255 16.94 -3.83 -29.72
N GLU A 256 15.65 -3.70 -30.06
CA GLU A 256 14.54 -3.62 -29.11
C GLU A 256 14.46 -4.85 -28.21
N LYS A 257 14.47 -6.04 -28.82
CA LYS A 257 14.50 -7.30 -28.07
C LYS A 257 15.69 -7.36 -27.12
N PHE A 258 16.86 -6.96 -27.58
CA PHE A 258 18.09 -6.96 -26.78
C PHE A 258 18.00 -5.99 -25.59
N PHE A 259 17.62 -4.73 -25.80
CA PHE A 259 17.59 -3.80 -24.68
C PHE A 259 16.45 -4.10 -23.70
N TYR A 260 15.31 -4.64 -24.13
CA TYR A 260 14.27 -5.07 -23.18
C TYR A 260 14.77 -6.21 -22.28
N PHE A 261 15.51 -7.17 -22.85
CA PHE A 261 16.17 -8.21 -22.06
C PHE A 261 17.12 -7.60 -21.01
N LYS A 262 17.96 -6.64 -21.42
CA LYS A 262 18.88 -5.94 -20.51
C LYS A 262 18.20 -5.06 -19.48
N LEU A 263 17.09 -4.42 -19.82
CA LEU A 263 16.28 -3.65 -18.87
C LEU A 263 15.65 -4.56 -17.81
N LYS A 264 15.19 -5.78 -18.18
CA LYS A 264 14.69 -6.77 -17.21
C LYS A 264 15.81 -7.30 -16.32
N GLU A 265 16.95 -7.69 -16.91
CA GLU A 265 18.13 -8.18 -16.18
C GLU A 265 18.64 -7.15 -15.15
N GLY A 266 18.67 -5.87 -15.52
CA GLY A 266 19.07 -4.77 -14.64
C GLY A 266 18.01 -4.30 -13.64
N GLY A 267 16.82 -4.94 -13.59
CA GLY A 267 15.71 -4.52 -12.73
C GLY A 267 15.26 -3.07 -13.00
N LEU A 268 15.33 -2.64 -14.26
CA LEU A 268 14.98 -1.29 -14.74
C LEU A 268 13.52 -1.21 -15.21
N ILE A 269 12.90 -2.34 -15.49
CA ILE A 269 11.48 -2.52 -15.78
C ILE A 269 10.95 -3.73 -15.00
N ASP A 270 9.66 -3.72 -14.65
CA ASP A 270 9.05 -4.83 -13.91
C ASP A 270 9.01 -6.11 -14.75
N LYS A 271 8.95 -7.27 -14.06
CA LYS A 271 9.01 -8.61 -14.68
C LYS A 271 7.84 -8.83 -15.65
#